data_AF-A0A2H9LEI9-F1
#
_entry.id   AF-A0A2H9LEI9-F1
#
_cell.length_a   1.000
_cell.length_b   1.000
_cell.length_c   1.000
_cell.angle_alpha   90.00
_cell.angle_beta   90.00
_cell.angle_gamma   90.00
#
_symmetry.space_group_name_H-M   'P 1'
#
loop_
_entity.id
_entity.type
_entity.pdbx_description
1 polymer ?
#
loop_
_entity_poly.entity_id
_entity_poly.type
_entity_poly.pdbx_seq_one_letter_code
_entity_poly.pdbx_strand_id
1 'polypeptide(L)'
;MKKPYVKKYKKVFEFSVMLVDGKYIRENIDIEFTNCAQHYQFDFIPKNEFWIDKNRIPGEEDYYIKSMLIMNRLLAQSVKHRKAVKIADKAEKALRQQSDYTKQYEPLKKSKKKLIDFIH
;
A
#
# COMPACT_ATOMS: atom_id res chain seq x y z
N MET A 1 -25.66 1.69 -10.80
CA MET A 1 -24.54 0.73 -10.74
C MET A 1 -24.19 0.42 -9.30
N LYS A 2 -23.89 -0.84 -8.97
CA LYS A 2 -23.41 -1.22 -7.65
C LYS A 2 -21.95 -0.78 -7.51
N LYS A 3 -21.62 -0.08 -6.43
CA LYS A 3 -20.25 0.39 -6.20
C LYS A 3 -19.34 -0.80 -5.86
N PRO A 4 -18.06 -0.81 -6.28
CA PRO A 4 -17.15 -1.97 -6.12
C PRO A 4 -16.68 -2.20 -4.68
N TYR A 5 -17.23 -1.50 -3.70
CA TYR A 5 -16.79 -1.55 -2.31
C TYR A 5 -17.13 -2.89 -1.65
N VAL A 6 -16.12 -3.48 -1.00
CA VAL A 6 -16.28 -4.65 -0.14
C VAL A 6 -16.37 -4.19 1.31
N LYS A 7 -15.36 -3.47 1.79
CA LYS A 7 -15.34 -2.89 3.15
C LYS A 7 -14.33 -1.74 3.26
N LYS A 8 -14.51 -0.89 4.25
CA LYS A 8 -13.48 0.05 4.69
C LYS A 8 -12.36 -0.72 5.41
N TYR A 9 -11.11 -0.50 5.00
CA TYR A 9 -9.95 -1.13 5.64
C TYR A 9 -9.47 -0.31 6.83
N LYS A 10 -9.03 0.93 6.59
CA LYS A 10 -8.62 1.88 7.62
C LYS A 10 -8.66 3.32 7.09
N LYS A 11 -8.42 4.29 7.97
CA LYS A 11 -8.16 5.69 7.60
C LYS A 11 -6.69 5.98 7.81
N VAL A 12 -6.06 6.68 6.87
CA VAL A 12 -4.65 7.10 6.96
C VAL A 12 -4.58 8.56 6.53
N PHE A 13 -4.23 9.45 7.47
CA PHE A 13 -4.36 10.90 7.30
C PHE A 13 -5.78 11.28 6.85
N GLU A 14 -5.92 11.98 5.72
CA GLU A 14 -7.22 12.31 5.12
C GLU A 14 -7.81 11.20 4.23
N PHE A 15 -7.03 10.16 3.90
CA PHE A 15 -7.44 9.13 2.96
C PHE A 15 -8.20 8.00 3.64
N SER A 16 -9.34 7.61 3.05
CA SER A 16 -10.02 6.35 3.38
C SER A 16 -9.48 5.23 2.51
N VAL A 17 -8.93 4.19 3.14
CA VAL A 17 -8.47 3.00 2.43
C VAL A 17 -9.61 2.01 2.35
N MET A 18 -9.98 1.64 1.13
CA MET A 18 -11.12 0.80 0.81
C MET A 18 -10.63 -0.53 0.22
N LEU A 19 -11.17 -1.64 0.71
CA LEU A 19 -11.07 -2.91 -0.02
C LEU A 19 -12.18 -2.95 -1.06
N VAL A 20 -11.81 -3.24 -2.30
CA VAL A 20 -12.72 -3.27 -3.43
C VAL A 20 -12.67 -4.62 -4.15
N ASP A 21 -13.71 -4.91 -4.91
CA ASP A 21 -13.75 -6.06 -5.81
C ASP A 21 -13.03 -5.72 -7.12
N GLY A 22 -11.71 -5.99 -7.17
CA GLY A 22 -10.92 -5.67 -8.36
C GLY A 22 -11.35 -6.47 -9.60
N LYS A 23 -11.91 -7.68 -9.43
CA LYS A 23 -12.46 -8.45 -10.54
C LYS A 23 -13.65 -7.71 -11.17
N TYR A 24 -14.58 -7.25 -10.34
CA TYR A 24 -15.71 -6.46 -10.81
C TYR A 24 -15.25 -5.19 -11.54
N ILE A 25 -14.27 -4.46 -11.00
CA ILE A 25 -13.73 -3.26 -11.64
C ILE A 25 -13.17 -3.57 -13.02
N ARG A 26 -12.33 -4.61 -13.15
CA ARG A 26 -11.74 -5.01 -14.44
C ARG A 26 -12.77 -5.43 -15.48
N GLU A 27 -13.84 -6.11 -15.04
CA GLU A 27 -14.88 -6.61 -15.93
C GLU A 27 -15.92 -5.55 -16.33
N ASN A 28 -16.12 -4.50 -15.52
CA ASN A 28 -17.27 -3.59 -15.68
C ASN A 28 -16.91 -2.10 -15.74
N ILE A 29 -15.69 -1.72 -15.38
CA ILE A 29 -15.29 -0.30 -15.26
C ILE A 29 -14.02 -0.05 -16.08
N ASP A 30 -12.91 -0.69 -15.72
CA ASP A 30 -11.62 -0.50 -16.38
C ASP A 30 -10.71 -1.71 -16.17
N ILE A 31 -10.34 -2.35 -17.28
CA ILE A 31 -9.51 -3.57 -17.32
C ILE A 31 -8.08 -3.35 -16.80
N GLU A 32 -7.59 -2.11 -16.83
CA GLU A 32 -6.23 -1.76 -16.38
C GLU A 32 -6.11 -1.66 -14.85
N PHE A 33 -7.22 -1.81 -14.10
CA PHE A 33 -7.18 -1.83 -12.64
C PHE A 33 -6.42 -3.06 -12.12
N THR A 34 -5.31 -2.82 -11.40
CA THR A 34 -4.45 -3.87 -10.86
C THR A 34 -4.75 -4.20 -9.38
N ASN A 35 -3.76 -4.13 -8.49
CA ASN A 35 -3.88 -4.53 -7.09
C ASN A 35 -4.25 -3.37 -6.17
N CYS A 36 -3.86 -2.15 -6.53
CA CYS A 36 -4.21 -0.95 -5.80
C CYS A 36 -4.18 0.28 -6.72
N ALA A 37 -5.00 1.27 -6.42
CA ALA A 37 -4.99 2.52 -7.15
C ALA A 37 -5.61 3.70 -6.38
N GLN A 38 -5.43 4.89 -6.93
CA GLN A 38 -5.97 6.16 -6.44
C GLN A 38 -6.47 7.03 -7.59
N HIS A 39 -7.09 8.18 -7.26
CA HIS A 39 -7.68 9.10 -8.23
C HIS A 39 -6.72 9.62 -9.32
N TYR A 40 -5.42 9.74 -9.04
CA TYR A 40 -4.45 10.14 -10.06
C TYR A 40 -4.19 9.08 -11.15
N GLN A 41 -4.59 7.83 -10.90
CA GLN A 41 -4.46 6.74 -11.87
C GLN A 41 -5.78 6.48 -12.58
N PHE A 42 -6.91 6.63 -11.88
CA PHE A 42 -8.24 6.41 -12.43
C PHE A 42 -9.24 7.44 -11.90
N ASP A 43 -9.90 8.16 -12.80
CA ASP A 43 -10.82 9.25 -12.45
C ASP A 43 -12.08 8.78 -11.72
N PHE A 44 -12.46 7.51 -11.86
CA PHE A 44 -13.61 6.94 -11.14
C PHE A 44 -13.34 6.72 -9.64
N ILE A 45 -12.07 6.82 -9.20
CA ILE A 45 -11.70 6.69 -7.79
C ILE A 45 -11.80 8.06 -7.11
N PRO A 46 -12.53 8.20 -5.99
CA PRO A 46 -12.63 9.46 -5.27
C PRO A 46 -11.27 10.00 -4.81
N LYS A 47 -11.10 11.33 -4.82
CA LYS A 47 -9.82 12.00 -4.52
C LYS A 47 -9.22 11.65 -3.15
N ASN A 48 -10.09 11.39 -2.18
CA ASN A 48 -9.74 11.05 -0.80
C ASN A 48 -9.81 9.55 -0.50
N GLU A 49 -9.80 8.70 -1.53
CA GLU A 49 -9.83 7.25 -1.37
C GLU A 49 -8.61 6.58 -2.00
N PHE A 50 -8.14 5.53 -1.32
CA PHE A 50 -7.20 4.56 -1.85
C PHE A 50 -7.88 3.21 -1.92
N TRP A 51 -7.82 2.59 -3.10
CA TRP A 51 -8.47 1.30 -3.34
C TRP A 51 -7.42 0.20 -3.38
N ILE A 52 -7.72 -0.90 -2.71
CA ILE A 52 -6.89 -2.12 -2.72
C ILE A 52 -7.80 -3.30 -3.06
N ASP A 53 -7.39 -4.13 -4.01
CA ASP A 53 -8.13 -5.34 -4.39
C ASP A 53 -8.26 -6.28 -3.17
N LYS A 54 -9.46 -6.79 -2.93
CA LYS A 54 -9.73 -7.80 -1.90
C LYS A 54 -8.85 -9.04 -2.07
N ASN A 55 -8.45 -9.37 -3.31
CA ASN A 55 -7.63 -10.53 -3.66
C ASN A 55 -6.10 -10.31 -3.52
N ARG A 56 -5.68 -9.21 -2.88
CA ARG A 56 -4.26 -8.93 -2.57
C ARG A 56 -3.61 -10.03 -1.72
N ILE A 57 -2.28 -10.06 -1.72
CA ILE A 57 -1.48 -10.85 -0.77
C ILE A 57 -1.69 -10.28 0.65
N PRO A 58 -2.18 -11.06 1.63
CA PRO A 58 -2.33 -10.59 3.00
C PRO A 58 -1.00 -10.15 3.60
N GLY A 59 -0.98 -9.00 4.28
CA GLY A 59 0.22 -8.44 4.89
C GLY A 59 0.99 -7.46 4.00
N GLU A 60 0.57 -7.26 2.75
CA GLU A 60 1.16 -6.27 1.84
C GLU A 60 0.43 -4.92 1.80
N GLU A 61 -0.68 -4.77 2.54
CA GLU A 61 -1.51 -3.56 2.52
C GLU A 61 -0.71 -2.30 2.84
N ASP A 62 0.21 -2.40 3.80
CA ASP A 62 1.03 -1.26 4.20
C ASP A 62 2.02 -0.84 3.11
N TYR A 63 2.49 -1.76 2.28
CA TYR A 63 3.32 -1.43 1.11
C TYR A 63 2.50 -0.67 0.06
N TYR A 64 1.30 -1.16 -0.27
CA TYR A 64 0.40 -0.50 -1.21
C TYR A 64 0.02 0.91 -0.73
N ILE A 65 -0.37 1.04 0.54
CA ILE A 65 -0.76 2.34 1.13
C ILE A 65 0.41 3.32 1.09
N LYS A 66 1.62 2.88 1.44
CA LYS A 66 2.79 3.75 1.46
C LYS A 66 3.20 4.19 0.05
N SER A 67 3.16 3.28 -0.91
CA SER A 67 3.38 3.60 -2.32
C SER A 67 2.37 4.64 -2.83
N MET A 68 1.08 4.44 -2.55
CA MET A 68 0.02 5.40 -2.91
C MET A 68 0.19 6.76 -2.25
N LEU A 69 0.55 6.83 -0.96
CA LEU A 69 0.84 8.10 -0.27
C LEU A 69 2.00 8.87 -0.93
N ILE A 70 3.08 8.18 -1.26
CA ILE A 70 4.25 8.80 -1.92
C ILE A 70 3.84 9.31 -3.31
N MET A 71 3.17 8.48 -4.11
CA MET A 71 2.68 8.88 -5.42
C MET A 71 1.72 10.08 -5.31
N ASN A 72 0.77 10.04 -4.38
CA ASN A 72 -0.22 11.11 -4.18
C ASN A 72 0.49 12.45 -3.95
N ARG A 73 1.44 12.48 -3.01
CA ARG A 73 2.22 13.68 -2.68
C ARG A 73 3.02 14.20 -3.87
N LEU A 74 3.66 13.33 -4.64
CA LEU A 74 4.47 13.73 -5.79
C LEU A 74 3.60 14.24 -6.95
N LEU A 75 2.49 13.56 -7.23
CA LEU A 75 1.57 13.93 -8.31
C LEU A 75 0.83 15.23 -7.99
N ALA A 76 0.47 15.46 -6.71
CA ALA A 76 -0.06 16.75 -6.25
C ALA A 76 0.92 17.91 -6.46
N GLN A 77 2.23 17.63 -6.50
CA GLN A 77 3.29 18.59 -6.82
C GLN A 77 3.62 18.64 -8.32
N SER A 78 2.75 18.10 -9.18
CA SER A 78 2.94 18.04 -10.64
C SER A 78 4.20 17.29 -11.09
N VAL A 79 4.74 16.41 -10.24
CA VAL A 79 5.84 15.53 -10.65
C VAL A 79 5.31 14.56 -11.71
N LYS A 80 6.04 14.41 -12.82
CA LYS A 80 5.66 13.50 -13.92
C LYS A 80 5.38 12.08 -13.39
N HIS A 81 4.29 11.48 -13.85
CA HIS A 81 3.83 10.15 -13.42
C HIS A 81 4.95 9.09 -13.39
N ARG A 82 5.69 8.96 -14.49
CA ARG A 82 6.81 8.00 -14.59
C ARG A 82 7.89 8.21 -13.52
N LYS A 83 8.15 9.46 -13.11
CA LYS A 83 9.10 9.79 -12.05
C LYS A 83 8.52 9.47 -10.68
N ALA A 84 7.23 9.75 -10.46
CA ALA A 84 6.54 9.43 -9.21
C ALA A 84 6.53 7.91 -8.94
N VAL A 85 6.19 7.10 -9.94
CA VAL A 85 6.21 5.62 -9.86
C VAL A 85 7.61 5.12 -9.48
N LYS A 86 8.66 5.57 -10.19
CA LYS A 86 10.04 5.17 -9.88
C LYS A 86 10.46 5.48 -8.45
N ILE A 87 10.03 6.61 -7.90
CA ILE A 87 10.33 7.00 -6.51
C ILE A 87 9.57 6.13 -5.52
N ALA A 88 8.28 5.89 -5.77
CA ALA A 88 7.45 5.02 -4.96
C ALA A 88 7.98 3.57 -4.93
N ASP A 89 8.33 3.01 -6.09
CA ASP A 89 8.93 1.67 -6.22
C ASP A 89 10.23 1.55 -5.43
N LYS A 90 11.09 2.58 -5.51
CA LYS A 90 12.36 2.59 -4.76
C LYS A 90 12.10 2.58 -3.25
N ALA A 91 11.13 3.36 -2.79
CA ALA A 91 10.76 3.41 -1.38
C ALA A 91 10.13 2.10 -0.90
N GLU A 92 9.26 1.49 -1.70
CA GLU A 92 8.66 0.19 -1.38
C GLU A 92 9.71 -0.92 -1.28
N LYS A 93 10.62 -0.99 -2.26
CA LYS A 93 11.72 -1.97 -2.25
C LYS A 93 12.61 -1.84 -1.01
N ALA A 94 12.94 -0.62 -0.62
CA ALA A 94 13.72 -0.37 0.59
C ALA A 94 12.99 -0.84 1.86
N LEU A 95 11.66 -0.68 1.93
CA LEU A 95 10.86 -1.16 3.05
C LEU A 95 10.76 -2.67 3.11
N ARG A 96 10.60 -3.33 1.95
CA ARG A 96 10.61 -4.79 1.86
C ARG A 96 11.94 -5.36 2.35
N GLN A 97 13.06 -4.81 1.87
CA GLN A 97 14.40 -5.20 2.34
C GLN A 97 14.58 -5.00 3.85
N GLN A 98 14.10 -3.87 4.39
CA GLN A 98 14.16 -3.63 5.83
C GLN A 98 13.27 -4.59 6.62
N SER A 99 12.08 -4.91 6.12
CA SER A 99 11.16 -5.87 6.72
C SER A 99 11.75 -7.28 6.74
N ASP A 100 12.31 -7.72 5.62
CA ASP A 100 12.94 -9.02 5.47
C ASP A 100 14.17 -9.15 6.37
N TYR A 101 15.01 -8.11 6.41
CA TYR A 101 16.11 -8.01 7.38
C TYR A 101 15.58 -8.09 8.82
N THR A 102 14.55 -7.31 9.16
CA THR A 102 13.99 -7.29 10.52
C THR A 102 13.48 -8.68 10.92
N LYS A 103 12.72 -9.35 10.05
CA LYS A 103 12.24 -10.72 10.26
C LYS A 103 13.38 -11.72 10.43
N GLN A 104 14.43 -11.63 9.62
CA GLN A 104 15.59 -12.53 9.69
C GLN A 104 16.34 -12.39 11.03
N TYR A 105 16.49 -11.17 11.54
CA TYR A 105 17.26 -10.87 12.75
C TYR A 105 16.42 -10.71 14.04
N GLU A 106 15.08 -10.79 13.93
CA GLU A 106 14.13 -10.78 15.07
C GLU A 106 14.47 -11.84 16.13
N PRO A 107 14.78 -13.10 15.76
CA PRO A 107 15.11 -14.15 16.75
C PRO A 107 16.40 -13.80 17.51
N LEU A 108 17.40 -13.25 16.82
CA LEU A 108 18.70 -12.87 17.41
C LEU A 108 18.54 -11.72 18.42
N LYS A 109 17.70 -10.72 18.11
CA LYS A 109 17.36 -9.64 19.06
C LYS A 109 16.66 -10.17 20.31
N LYS A 110 15.70 -11.09 20.16
CA LYS A 110 14.99 -11.70 21.30
C LYS A 110 15.94 -12.52 22.17
N SER A 111 16.82 -13.31 21.56
CA SER A 111 17.84 -14.09 22.29
C SER A 111 18.82 -13.19 23.04
N LYS A 112 19.31 -12.11 22.41
CA LYS A 112 20.19 -11.13 23.07
C LYS A 112 19.51 -10.43 24.25
N LYS A 113 18.23 -10.03 24.10
CA LYS A 113 17.46 -9.41 25.18
C LYS A 113 17.31 -10.36 26.37
N LYS A 114 16.92 -11.62 26.14
CA LYS A 114 16.84 -12.65 27.19
C LYS A 114 18.17 -12.83 27.93
N LEU A 115 19.29 -12.77 27.21
CA LEU A 115 20.62 -12.91 27.81
C LEU A 115 20.95 -11.72 28.73
N ILE A 116 20.61 -10.49 28.31
CA ILE A 116 20.83 -9.27 29.10
C ILE A 116 19.93 -9.27 30.34
N ASP A 117 18.67 -9.68 30.20
CA ASP A 117 17.70 -9.82 31.29
C ASP A 117 18.09 -10.94 32.29
N PHE A 118 18.96 -11.87 31.90
CA PHE A 118 19.47 -12.94 32.76
C PHE A 118 20.73 -12.53 33.54
N ILE A 119 21.42 -11.46 33.13
CA ILE A 119 22.67 -10.99 33.73
C ILE A 119 22.44 -9.80 34.70
N HIS A 120 21.22 -9.25 34.76
CA HIS A 120 20.76 -8.26 35.74
C HIS A 120 19.79 -8.91 36.72
#